data_AF-A0A5M5C2T1-F1
#
_entry.id   AF-A0A5M5C2T1-F1
#
_cell.length_a   1.000
_cell.length_b   1.000
_cell.length_c   1.000
_cell.angle_alpha   90.00
_cell.angle_beta   90.00
_cell.angle_gamma   90.00
#
_symmetry.space_group_name_H-M   'P 1'
#
loop_
_entity.id
_entity.type
_entity.pdbx_description
1 polymer ?
#
loop_
_entity_poly.entity_id
_entity_poly.type
_entity_poly.pdbx_seq_one_letter_code
_entity_poly.pdbx_strand_id
1 'polypeptide(L)'
;MKKEITRLICAAICCTPIIGFAQTGDKFTSTDNLYKEGKELFQEKNYAAALPALKAFVKQKPAASLLQDAEYMLVSSAYELKDKNRIELLRKYLDRYPDTPYANRIYALLASCYFYEGKYDEALALFNSADLDLLGNEERDDCTYQLATCYLKTDNLREAAIWFETLRANSPKYAK
;
A
#
# COMPACT_ATOMS: atom_id res chain seq x y z
N MET A 1 -80.45 -26.57 38.72
CA MET A 1 -80.56 -25.17 38.22
C MET A 1 -79.16 -24.59 38.16
N LYS A 2 -78.79 -24.04 36.99
CA LYS A 2 -77.49 -23.50 36.61
C LYS A 2 -76.93 -22.48 37.61
N LYS A 3 -75.60 -22.48 37.82
CA LYS A 3 -74.80 -21.26 37.91
C LYS A 3 -73.37 -21.57 37.47
N GLU A 4 -72.97 -20.88 36.41
CA GLU A 4 -71.67 -20.90 35.79
C GLU A 4 -70.75 -19.80 36.37
N ILE A 5 -69.49 -19.81 35.91
CA ILE A 5 -68.51 -18.71 35.79
C ILE A 5 -67.85 -18.33 37.14
N THR A 6 -66.52 -18.41 37.32
CA THR A 6 -65.57 -17.52 36.62
C THR A 6 -64.14 -18.04 36.71
N ARG A 7 -63.48 -18.13 35.55
CA ARG A 7 -62.03 -18.29 35.39
C ARG A 7 -61.34 -16.94 35.63
N LEU A 8 -60.33 -16.89 36.49
CA LEU A 8 -59.37 -15.79 36.54
C LEU A 8 -58.04 -16.31 36.01
N ILE A 9 -57.71 -15.88 34.80
CA ILE A 9 -56.47 -16.18 34.09
C ILE A 9 -55.42 -15.18 34.57
N CYS A 10 -54.43 -15.67 35.32
CA CYS A 10 -53.16 -14.98 35.51
C CYS A 10 -52.26 -15.26 34.30
N ALA A 11 -51.74 -14.20 33.67
CA ALA A 11 -50.31 -14.02 33.36
C ALA A 11 -50.15 -12.94 32.30
N ALA A 12 -49.59 -11.80 32.72
CA ALA A 12 -49.05 -10.78 31.85
C ALA A 12 -47.79 -11.32 31.15
N ILE A 13 -47.72 -11.22 29.83
CA ILE A 13 -46.44 -11.27 29.09
C ILE A 13 -46.45 -10.14 28.07
N CYS A 14 -45.71 -9.09 28.43
CA CYS A 14 -45.19 -8.06 27.53
C CYS A 14 -44.52 -8.69 26.30
N CYS A 15 -44.89 -8.26 25.10
CA CYS A 15 -44.03 -8.32 23.92
C CYS A 15 -44.25 -7.04 23.12
N THR A 16 -43.42 -6.05 23.42
CA THR A 16 -43.18 -4.82 22.66
C THR A 16 -42.48 -5.15 21.33
N PRO A 17 -42.49 -4.24 20.34
CA PRO A 17 -42.12 -4.56 18.96
C PRO A 17 -40.64 -4.97 18.85
N ILE A 18 -40.39 -5.98 18.02
CA ILE A 18 -39.06 -6.34 17.55
C ILE A 18 -38.56 -5.17 16.69
N ILE A 19 -37.84 -4.23 17.30
CA ILE A 19 -36.95 -3.34 16.58
C ILE A 19 -35.78 -4.23 16.16
N GLY A 20 -35.83 -4.70 14.92
CA GLY A 20 -34.70 -5.37 14.29
C GLY A 20 -33.57 -4.37 14.11
N PHE A 21 -32.65 -4.30 15.07
CA PHE A 21 -31.33 -3.73 14.81
C PHE A 21 -30.65 -4.65 13.80
N ALA A 22 -30.58 -4.19 12.55
CA ALA A 22 -29.68 -4.76 11.57
C ALA A 22 -28.25 -4.68 12.13
N GLN A 23 -27.65 -5.82 12.49
CA GLN A 23 -26.25 -5.94 12.90
C GLN A 23 -25.29 -5.84 11.71
N THR A 24 -25.46 -4.82 10.87
CA THR A 24 -24.52 -4.52 9.80
C THR A 24 -23.39 -3.60 10.26
N GLY A 25 -23.36 -3.17 11.52
CA GLY A 25 -22.36 -2.25 12.06
C GLY A 25 -20.99 -2.88 12.36
N ASP A 26 -20.94 -4.06 12.99
CA ASP A 26 -19.68 -4.57 13.57
C ASP A 26 -18.66 -5.01 12.52
N LYS A 27 -19.11 -5.67 11.45
CA LYS A 27 -18.22 -6.16 10.41
C LYS A 27 -17.61 -5.01 9.59
N PHE A 28 -18.43 -4.05 9.15
CA PHE A 28 -17.94 -2.91 8.37
C PHE A 28 -17.06 -1.97 9.20
N THR A 29 -17.41 -1.73 10.47
CA THR A 29 -16.58 -0.92 11.38
C THR A 29 -15.21 -1.56 11.62
N SER A 30 -15.15 -2.89 11.76
CA SER A 30 -13.86 -3.59 11.92
C SER A 30 -13.03 -3.61 10.63
N THR A 31 -13.65 -3.72 9.45
CA THR A 31 -12.94 -3.61 8.15
C THR A 31 -12.30 -2.23 7.99
N ASP A 32 -13.06 -1.16 8.21
CA ASP A 32 -12.58 0.22 8.06
C ASP A 32 -11.48 0.57 9.06
N ASN A 33 -11.58 0.06 10.29
CA ASN A 33 -10.56 0.28 11.32
C ASN A 33 -9.22 -0.36 10.94
N LEU A 34 -9.22 -1.58 10.40
CA LEU A 34 -7.98 -2.25 9.97
C LEU A 34 -7.28 -1.51 8.83
N TYR A 35 -8.04 -0.94 7.90
CA TYR A 35 -7.48 -0.14 6.83
C TYR A 35 -6.86 1.15 7.35
N LYS A 36 -7.56 1.88 8.22
CA LYS A 36 -7.05 3.11 8.84
C LYS A 36 -5.77 2.85 9.63
N GLU A 37 -5.79 1.86 10.51
CA GLU A 37 -4.62 1.45 11.30
C GLU A 37 -3.43 1.10 10.39
N GLY A 38 -3.65 0.24 9.39
CA GLY A 38 -2.61 -0.15 8.46
C GLY A 38 -2.05 1.03 7.65
N LYS A 39 -2.91 1.96 7.25
CA LYS A 39 -2.53 3.17 6.50
C LYS A 39 -1.74 4.16 7.34
N GLU A 40 -2.17 4.40 8.58
CA GLU A 40 -1.46 5.27 9.53
C GLU A 40 -0.05 4.74 9.80
N LEU A 41 0.07 3.45 10.14
CA LEU A 41 1.37 2.80 10.37
C LEU A 41 2.26 2.85 9.12
N PHE A 42 1.68 2.69 7.92
CA PHE A 42 2.42 2.82 6.67
C PHE A 42 2.94 4.24 6.45
N GLN A 43 2.10 5.26 6.69
CA GLN A 43 2.47 6.67 6.56
C GLN A 43 3.55 7.09 7.56
N GLU A 44 3.55 6.50 8.76
CA GLU A 44 4.60 6.64 9.77
C GLU A 44 5.89 5.87 9.43
N LYS A 45 5.96 5.23 8.25
CA LYS A 45 7.05 4.34 7.81
C LYS A 45 7.24 3.12 8.73
N ASN A 46 6.27 2.79 9.59
CA ASN A 46 6.26 1.60 10.42
C ASN A 46 5.75 0.38 9.63
N TYR A 47 6.46 0.05 8.55
CA TYR A 47 6.03 -0.93 7.55
C TYR A 47 5.78 -2.31 8.14
N ALA A 48 6.63 -2.76 9.07
CA ALA A 48 6.48 -4.06 9.71
C ALA A 48 5.18 -4.14 10.54
N ALA A 49 4.84 -3.07 11.27
CA ALA A 49 3.61 -2.99 12.05
C ALA A 49 2.37 -2.81 11.17
N ALA A 50 2.48 -2.19 9.99
CA ALA A 50 1.36 -2.04 9.06
C ALA A 50 0.88 -3.38 8.46
N LEU A 51 1.80 -4.35 8.29
CA LEU A 51 1.51 -5.60 7.58
C LEU A 51 0.32 -6.41 8.15
N PRO A 52 0.18 -6.66 9.46
CA PRO A 52 -0.93 -7.46 9.99
C PRO A 52 -2.30 -6.84 9.70
N ALA A 53 -2.45 -5.54 9.94
CA ALA A 53 -3.70 -4.81 9.73
C ALA A 53 -4.09 -4.79 8.24
N LEU A 54 -3.14 -4.45 7.36
CA LEU A 54 -3.37 -4.44 5.90
C LEU A 54 -3.69 -5.83 5.34
N LYS A 55 -2.98 -6.88 5.77
CA LYS A 55 -3.26 -8.27 5.36
C LYS A 55 -4.63 -8.73 5.85
N ALA A 56 -5.01 -8.36 7.08
CA ALA A 56 -6.34 -8.67 7.61
C ALA A 56 -7.45 -7.94 6.84
N PHE A 57 -7.22 -6.68 6.47
CA PHE A 57 -8.14 -5.90 5.64
C PHE A 57 -8.36 -6.52 4.25
N VAL A 58 -7.27 -6.83 3.51
CA VAL A 58 -7.35 -7.43 2.17
C VAL A 58 -8.11 -8.76 2.16
N LYS A 59 -7.97 -9.58 3.21
CA LYS A 59 -8.70 -10.86 3.35
C LYS A 59 -10.22 -10.68 3.43
N GLN A 60 -10.71 -9.49 3.79
CA GLN A 60 -12.14 -9.20 3.90
C GLN A 60 -12.78 -8.84 2.56
N LYS A 61 -12.00 -8.80 1.47
CA LYS A 61 -12.46 -8.47 0.11
C LYS A 61 -13.23 -7.14 0.06
N PRO A 62 -12.60 -6.02 0.46
CA PRO A 62 -13.22 -4.70 0.50
C PRO A 62 -13.51 -4.16 -0.91
N ALA A 63 -14.06 -2.95 -0.99
CA ALA A 63 -14.26 -2.24 -2.25
C ALA A 63 -12.95 -2.16 -3.05
N ALA A 64 -13.04 -2.26 -4.38
CA ALA A 64 -11.89 -2.42 -5.28
C ALA A 64 -10.84 -1.30 -5.12
N SER A 65 -11.26 -0.06 -4.93
CA SER A 65 -10.35 1.08 -4.74
C SER A 65 -9.52 0.97 -3.45
N LEU A 66 -10.16 0.62 -2.33
CA LEU A 66 -9.47 0.44 -1.05
C LEU A 66 -8.60 -0.83 -1.07
N LEU A 67 -9.04 -1.88 -1.77
CA LEU A 67 -8.26 -3.09 -1.98
C LEU A 67 -6.96 -2.78 -2.72
N GLN A 68 -7.04 -2.00 -3.80
CA GLN A 68 -5.88 -1.56 -4.57
C GLN A 68 -4.93 -0.68 -3.75
N ASP A 69 -5.45 0.24 -2.93
CA ASP A 69 -4.63 1.09 -2.05
C ASP A 69 -3.93 0.25 -0.96
N ALA A 70 -4.63 -0.70 -0.35
CA ALA A 70 -4.05 -1.60 0.64
C ALA A 70 -3.00 -2.55 0.05
N GLU A 71 -3.25 -3.11 -1.13
CA GLU A 71 -2.28 -3.96 -1.82
C GLU A 71 -1.04 -3.15 -2.26
N TYR A 72 -1.21 -1.89 -2.65
CA TYR A 72 -0.10 -0.97 -2.90
C TYR A 72 0.77 -0.76 -1.66
N MET A 73 0.15 -0.48 -0.50
CA MET A 73 0.87 -0.34 0.75
C MET A 73 1.59 -1.63 1.15
N LEU A 74 1.01 -2.80 0.89
CA LEU A 74 1.65 -4.09 1.16
C LEU A 74 2.89 -4.34 0.30
N VAL A 75 2.82 -4.10 -1.02
CA VAL A 75 3.97 -4.33 -1.90
C VAL A 75 5.07 -3.28 -1.69
N SER A 76 4.69 -2.05 -1.37
CA SER A 76 5.64 -1.01 -0.95
C SER A 76 6.31 -1.38 0.37
N SER A 77 5.55 -1.86 1.36
CA SER A 77 6.13 -2.36 2.62
C SER A 77 7.09 -3.53 2.40
N ALA A 78 6.79 -4.42 1.44
CA ALA A 78 7.68 -5.53 1.11
C ALA A 78 9.01 -5.03 0.51
N TYR A 79 8.99 -3.97 -0.29
CA TYR A 79 10.20 -3.31 -0.77
C TYR A 79 11.04 -2.76 0.41
N GLU A 80 10.41 -1.99 1.29
CA GLU A 80 11.06 -1.30 2.41
C GLU A 80 11.68 -2.29 3.41
N LEU A 81 10.99 -3.40 3.65
CA LEU A 81 11.46 -4.47 4.53
C LEU A 81 12.46 -5.42 3.84
N LYS A 82 12.86 -5.11 2.60
CA LYS A 82 13.80 -5.91 1.79
C LYS A 82 13.35 -7.37 1.66
N ASP A 83 12.05 -7.59 1.52
CA ASP A 83 11.51 -8.92 1.30
C ASP A 83 12.18 -9.55 0.07
N LYS A 84 12.53 -10.83 0.18
CA LYS A 84 13.22 -11.57 -0.89
C LYS A 84 12.38 -11.68 -2.17
N ASN A 85 11.05 -11.60 -2.05
CA ASN A 85 10.11 -11.69 -3.16
C ASN A 85 9.60 -10.31 -3.61
N ARG A 86 10.18 -9.20 -3.13
CA ARG A 86 9.69 -7.84 -3.41
C ARG A 86 9.51 -7.55 -4.91
N ILE A 87 10.41 -8.02 -5.77
CA ILE A 87 10.30 -7.85 -7.23
C ILE A 87 9.05 -8.54 -7.78
N GLU A 88 8.82 -9.80 -7.38
CA GLU A 88 7.66 -10.56 -7.83
C GLU A 88 6.35 -9.91 -7.36
N LEU A 89 6.33 -9.43 -6.11
CA LEU A 89 5.17 -8.75 -5.53
C LEU A 89 4.84 -7.44 -6.25
N LEU A 90 5.84 -6.61 -6.53
CA LEU A 90 5.67 -5.37 -7.27
C LEU A 90 5.20 -5.62 -8.71
N ARG A 91 5.74 -6.64 -9.39
CA ARG A 91 5.28 -7.02 -10.74
C ARG A 91 3.82 -7.49 -10.74
N LYS A 92 3.47 -8.39 -9.82
CA LYS A 92 2.09 -8.86 -9.66
C LYS A 92 1.10 -7.73 -9.37
N TYR A 93 1.55 -6.68 -8.68
CA TYR A 93 0.73 -5.50 -8.45
C TYR A 93 0.40 -4.77 -9.76
N LEU A 94 1.41 -4.52 -10.62
CA LEU A 94 1.19 -3.91 -11.93
C LEU A 94 0.36 -4.79 -12.87
N ASP A 95 0.60 -6.11 -12.85
CA ASP A 95 -0.18 -7.05 -13.66
C ASP A 95 -1.67 -7.05 -13.26
N ARG A 96 -1.94 -6.88 -11.96
CA ARG A 96 -3.30 -6.84 -11.42
C ARG A 96 -3.99 -5.48 -11.61
N TYR A 97 -3.22 -4.40 -11.53
CA TYR A 97 -3.72 -3.02 -11.63
C TYR A 97 -2.93 -2.24 -12.70
N PRO A 98 -3.14 -2.54 -13.99
CA PRO A 98 -2.38 -1.92 -15.07
C PRO A 98 -2.53 -0.39 -15.13
N ASP A 99 -3.71 0.14 -14.75
CA ASP A 99 -4.03 1.58 -14.76
C ASP A 99 -3.91 2.21 -13.36
N THR A 100 -3.07 1.65 -12.49
CA THR A 100 -2.94 2.14 -11.11
C THR A 100 -2.35 3.55 -11.03
N PRO A 101 -2.89 4.44 -10.18
CA PRO A 101 -2.28 5.76 -9.96
C PRO A 101 -0.89 5.67 -9.33
N TYR A 102 -0.51 4.49 -8.82
CA TYR A 102 0.78 4.24 -8.20
C TYR A 102 1.84 3.69 -9.17
N ALA A 103 1.52 3.55 -10.46
CA ALA A 103 2.40 2.87 -11.43
C ALA A 103 3.79 3.50 -11.46
N ASN A 104 3.86 4.84 -11.49
CA ASN A 104 5.11 5.58 -11.52
C ASN A 104 6.05 5.22 -10.35
N ARG A 105 5.52 5.24 -9.12
CA ARG A 105 6.28 4.88 -7.93
C ARG A 105 6.67 3.40 -7.94
N ILE A 106 5.77 2.50 -8.36
CA ILE A 106 6.08 1.06 -8.45
C ILE A 106 7.21 0.77 -9.46
N TYR A 107 7.28 1.49 -10.58
CA TYR A 107 8.40 1.39 -11.51
C TYR A 107 9.73 1.83 -10.86
N ALA A 108 9.73 2.93 -10.11
CA ALA A 108 10.92 3.38 -9.37
C ALA A 108 11.36 2.39 -8.27
N LEU A 109 10.40 1.76 -7.57
CA LEU A 109 10.69 0.70 -6.59
C LEU A 109 11.26 -0.56 -7.26
N LEU A 110 10.71 -0.98 -8.41
CA LEU A 110 11.24 -2.10 -9.20
C LEU A 110 12.65 -1.79 -9.71
N ALA A 111 12.88 -0.59 -10.23
CA ALA A 111 14.20 -0.14 -10.67
C ALA A 111 15.22 -0.21 -9.53
N SER A 112 14.84 0.30 -8.36
CA SER A 112 15.67 0.21 -7.14
C SER A 112 15.96 -1.22 -6.73
N CYS A 113 14.99 -2.14 -6.85
CA CYS A 113 15.24 -3.55 -6.58
C CYS A 113 16.32 -4.14 -7.50
N TYR A 114 16.24 -3.86 -8.80
CA TYR A 114 17.22 -4.33 -9.78
C TYR A 114 18.59 -3.70 -9.56
N PHE A 115 18.62 -2.42 -9.19
CA PHE A 115 19.85 -1.73 -8.80
C PHE A 115 20.56 -2.46 -7.65
N TYR A 116 19.84 -2.80 -6.58
CA TYR A 116 20.41 -3.53 -5.44
C TYR A 116 20.81 -4.98 -5.77
N GLU A 117 20.26 -5.57 -6.84
CA GLU A 117 20.69 -6.87 -7.36
C GLU A 117 21.88 -6.78 -8.33
N GLY A 118 22.37 -5.57 -8.63
CA GLY A 118 23.44 -5.34 -9.60
C GLY A 118 23.01 -5.49 -11.07
N LYS A 119 21.70 -5.55 -11.31
CA LYS A 119 21.07 -5.66 -12.63
C LYS A 119 20.84 -4.26 -13.20
N TYR A 120 21.95 -3.61 -13.56
CA TYR A 120 21.95 -2.18 -13.86
C TYR A 120 21.21 -1.83 -15.16
N ASP A 121 21.25 -2.71 -16.17
CA ASP A 121 20.51 -2.49 -17.43
C ASP A 121 18.99 -2.54 -17.21
N GLU A 122 18.50 -3.53 -16.45
CA GLU A 122 17.09 -3.64 -16.11
C GLU A 122 16.63 -2.48 -15.22
N ALA A 123 17.46 -2.07 -14.26
CA ALA A 123 17.19 -0.91 -13.43
C ALA A 123 17.09 0.37 -14.28
N LEU A 124 18.01 0.56 -15.22
CA LEU A 124 18.03 1.73 -16.11
C LEU A 124 16.77 1.83 -16.96
N ALA A 125 16.33 0.72 -17.56
CA ALA A 125 15.10 0.67 -18.36
C ALA A 125 13.86 1.10 -17.55
N LEU A 126 13.77 0.66 -16.29
CA LEU A 126 12.66 1.00 -15.40
C LEU A 126 12.75 2.43 -14.87
N PHE A 127 13.94 2.93 -14.50
CA PHE A 127 14.11 4.33 -14.12
C PHE A 127 13.75 5.27 -15.27
N ASN A 128 14.12 4.95 -16.51
CA ASN A 128 13.74 5.74 -17.69
C ASN A 128 12.24 5.67 -18.01
N SER A 129 11.51 4.70 -17.45
CA SER A 129 10.05 4.58 -17.56
C SER A 129 9.32 5.28 -16.42
N ALA A 130 10.04 5.70 -15.37
CA ALA A 130 9.49 6.41 -14.22
C ALA A 130 9.79 7.91 -14.33
N ASP A 131 8.79 8.73 -14.05
CA ASP A 131 8.93 10.15 -13.83
C ASP A 131 9.38 10.39 -12.38
N LEU A 132 10.69 10.58 -12.18
CA LEU A 132 11.27 10.79 -10.84
C LEU A 132 10.82 12.11 -10.22
N ASP A 133 10.38 13.10 -11.01
CA ASP A 133 9.93 14.39 -10.49
C ASP A 133 8.60 14.26 -9.73
N LEU A 134 7.80 13.24 -10.03
CA LEU A 134 6.56 12.93 -9.30
C LEU A 134 6.78 12.20 -7.97
N LEU A 135 8.02 11.81 -7.65
CA LEU A 135 8.35 11.18 -6.36
C LEU A 135 8.55 12.22 -5.26
N GLY A 136 8.46 11.78 -4.00
CA GLY A 136 8.83 12.62 -2.86
C GLY A 136 10.32 12.96 -2.88
N ASN A 137 10.71 14.14 -2.40
CA ASN A 137 12.08 14.66 -2.55
C ASN A 137 13.18 13.67 -2.12
N GLU A 138 13.03 13.02 -0.95
CA GLU A 138 14.01 12.02 -0.46
C GLU A 138 14.11 10.82 -1.41
N GLU A 139 12.97 10.28 -1.86
CA GLU A 139 12.91 9.13 -2.76
C GLU A 139 13.41 9.48 -4.17
N ARG A 140 13.11 10.70 -4.65
CA ARG A 140 13.62 11.24 -5.91
C ARG A 140 15.14 11.31 -5.91
N ASP A 141 15.72 11.86 -4.85
CA ASP A 141 17.18 12.00 -4.72
C ASP A 141 17.86 10.63 -4.71
N ASP A 142 17.30 9.68 -3.95
CA ASP A 142 17.81 8.31 -3.88
C ASP A 142 17.70 7.58 -5.22
N CYS A 143 16.57 7.69 -5.91
CA CYS A 143 16.39 7.09 -7.24
C CYS A 143 17.31 7.75 -8.28
N THR A 144 17.52 9.06 -8.21
CA THR A 144 18.41 9.79 -9.12
C THR A 144 19.87 9.36 -8.93
N TYR A 145 20.30 9.18 -7.68
CA TYR A 145 21.62 8.61 -7.37
C TYR A 145 21.78 7.20 -7.95
N GLN A 146 20.76 6.35 -7.80
CA GLN A 146 20.77 5.00 -8.33
C GLN A 146 20.81 4.99 -9.86
N LEU A 147 20.02 5.84 -10.52
CA LEU A 147 20.03 6.03 -11.98
C LEU A 147 21.42 6.47 -12.48
N ALA A 148 22.01 7.49 -11.86
CA ALA A 148 23.35 7.96 -12.20
C ALA A 148 24.39 6.83 -12.04
N THR A 149 24.24 6.02 -11.00
CA THR A 149 25.11 4.85 -10.75
C THR A 149 24.87 3.76 -11.79
N CYS A 150 23.64 3.50 -12.23
CA CYS A 150 23.35 2.57 -13.32
C CYS A 150 24.05 3.02 -14.61
N TYR A 151 23.97 4.30 -14.98
CA TYR A 151 24.69 4.85 -16.13
C TYR A 151 26.21 4.67 -15.99
N LEU A 152 26.77 4.92 -14.80
CA LEU A 152 28.20 4.72 -14.54
C LEU A 152 28.61 3.24 -14.69
N LYS A 153 27.80 2.31 -14.19
CA LYS A 153 28.08 0.87 -14.21
C LYS A 153 27.89 0.24 -15.60
N THR A 154 27.16 0.91 -16.48
CA THR A 154 26.92 0.52 -17.88
C THR A 154 27.81 1.32 -18.86
N ASP A 155 28.86 1.97 -18.36
CA ASP A 155 29.86 2.73 -19.11
C ASP A 155 29.33 3.95 -19.88
N ASN A 156 28.12 4.43 -19.52
CA ASN A 156 27.58 5.67 -20.03
C ASN A 156 27.99 6.85 -19.15
N LEU A 157 29.28 7.19 -19.21
CA LEU A 157 29.92 8.19 -18.35
C LEU A 157 29.33 9.59 -18.50
N ARG A 158 28.86 9.93 -19.71
CA ARG A 158 28.26 11.24 -19.98
C ARG A 158 26.96 11.42 -19.21
N GLU A 159 26.05 10.47 -19.32
CA GLU A 159 24.78 10.52 -18.60
C GLU A 159 25.00 10.44 -17.08
N ALA A 160 25.91 9.57 -16.64
CA ALA A 160 26.28 9.50 -15.22
C ALA A 160 26.70 10.86 -14.67
N ALA A 161 27.59 11.58 -15.38
CA ALA A 161 28.03 12.91 -14.96
C ALA A 161 26.88 13.92 -14.89
N ILE A 162 25.98 13.93 -15.89
CA ILE A 162 24.81 14.83 -15.91
C ILE A 162 23.93 14.59 -14.68
N TRP A 163 23.62 13.32 -14.39
CA TRP A 163 22.72 12.99 -13.28
C TRP A 163 23.37 13.21 -11.91
N PHE A 164 24.66 12.94 -11.75
CA PHE A 164 25.38 13.29 -10.52
C PHE A 164 25.46 14.81 -10.30
N GLU A 165 25.70 15.60 -11.35
CA GLU A 165 25.67 17.06 -11.24
C GLU A 165 24.27 17.60 -10.93
N THR A 166 23.24 17.00 -11.53
CA THR A 166 21.83 17.31 -11.21
C THR A 166 21.54 17.07 -9.73
N LEU A 167 22.01 15.95 -9.19
CA LEU A 167 21.85 15.61 -7.79
C LEU A 167 22.60 16.58 -6.88
N ARG A 168 23.85 16.92 -7.22
CA ARG A 168 24.67 17.89 -6.48
C ARG A 168 24.05 19.29 -6.46
N ALA A 169 23.42 19.71 -7.56
CA ALA A 169 22.81 21.02 -7.68
C ALA A 169 21.47 21.13 -6.94
N ASN A 170 20.67 20.05 -6.91
CA ASN A 170 19.27 20.12 -6.49
C ASN A 170 18.96 19.39 -5.18
N SER A 171 19.84 18.53 -4.69
CA SER A 171 19.64 17.79 -3.44
C SER A 171 20.52 18.32 -2.30
N PRO A 172 19.94 18.83 -1.19
CA PRO A 172 20.71 19.18 0.00
C PRO A 172 21.54 18.01 0.57
N LYS A 173 21.08 16.77 0.37
CA LYS A 173 21.75 15.54 0.83
C LYS A 173 23.08 15.30 0.08
N TYR A 174 23.16 15.73 -1.17
CA TYR A 174 24.30 15.47 -2.07
C TYR A 174 25.03 16.73 -2.53
N ALA A 175 24.74 17.89 -1.93
CA ALA A 175 25.29 19.19 -2.32
C ALA A 175 26.77 19.41 -1.96
N LYS A 176 27.45 18.45 -1.31
CA LYS A 176 28.81 18.58 -0.78
C LYS A 176 29.77 17.54 -1.33
#